data_AF-A0A9J6F0S8-F1
#
_entry.id   AF-A0A9J6F0S8-F1
#
_cell.length_a   1.000
_cell.length_b   1.000
_cell.length_c   1.000
_cell.angle_alpha   90.00
_cell.angle_beta   90.00
_cell.angle_gamma   90.00
#
_symmetry.space_group_name_H-M   'P 1'
#
loop_
_entity.id
_entity.type
_entity.pdbx_description
1 polymer ?
#
loop_
_entity_poly.entity_id
_entity_poly.type
_entity_poly.pdbx_seq_one_letter_code
_entity_poly.pdbx_strand_id
1 'polypeptide(L)'
;MDDVSANLARSKELALRELSKDNIAIVYDDEKLSANTVNEPIERGKPIEEIRDQPYSLPSDFTWDTLDINNPTILKELYQLLNENYVEDDDNMFRFDYAPEFLKWALQPPGWTADWHCGVRVVKSNKLVGFISAVPATIRIYNQ
;
A
#
# COMPACT_ATOMS: atom_id res chain seq x y z
N MET A 1 21.04 24.56 11.15
CA MET A 1 20.75 23.15 11.49
C MET A 1 19.55 22.79 10.64
N ASP A 2 19.70 22.87 9.30
CA ASP A 2 18.56 23.00 8.38
C ASP A 2 18.78 22.24 7.05
N ASP A 3 19.62 21.20 7.06
CA ASP A 3 20.03 20.53 5.80
C ASP A 3 19.76 19.01 5.81
N VAL A 4 19.53 18.40 6.97
CA VAL A 4 19.26 16.95 7.03
C VAL A 4 17.84 16.62 6.56
N SER A 5 16.85 17.44 6.95
CA SER A 5 15.44 17.24 6.57
C SER A 5 15.21 17.44 5.07
N ALA A 6 15.84 18.47 4.47
CA ALA A 6 15.75 18.74 3.04
C ALA A 6 16.40 17.63 2.19
N ASN A 7 17.55 17.11 2.62
CA ASN A 7 18.22 16.00 1.93
C ASN A 7 17.45 14.67 2.06
N LEU A 8 16.79 14.44 3.20
CA LEU A 8 15.94 13.26 3.39
C LEU A 8 14.67 13.33 2.52
N ALA A 9 14.01 14.50 2.46
CA ALA A 9 12.83 14.72 1.62
C ALA A 9 13.15 14.49 0.14
N ARG A 10 14.27 15.05 -0.34
CA ARG A 10 14.73 14.88 -1.72
C ARG A 10 15.08 13.42 -2.05
N SER A 11 15.68 12.70 -1.11
CA SER A 11 16.01 11.27 -1.25
C SER A 11 14.75 10.40 -1.32
N LYS A 12 13.75 10.67 -0.49
CA LYS A 12 12.44 9.99 -0.52
C LYS A 12 11.73 10.21 -1.85
N GLU A 13 11.74 11.45 -2.36
CA GLU A 13 11.14 11.81 -3.64
C GLU A 13 11.83 11.11 -4.82
N LEU A 14 13.17 11.06 -4.83
CA LEU A 14 13.94 10.32 -5.83
C LEU A 14 13.63 8.82 -5.81
N ALA A 15 13.58 8.19 -4.63
CA ALA A 15 13.25 6.78 -4.50
C ALA A 15 11.82 6.47 -4.98
N LEU A 16 10.84 7.32 -4.63
CA LEU A 16 9.46 7.21 -5.10
C LEU A 16 9.36 7.37 -6.62
N ARG A 17 10.13 8.29 -7.21
CA ARG A 17 10.23 8.48 -8.66
C ARG A 17 10.83 7.26 -9.35
N GLU A 18 11.88 6.65 -8.79
CA GLU A 18 12.44 5.41 -9.36
C GLU A 18 11.41 4.26 -9.31
N LEU A 19 10.63 4.14 -8.23
CA LEU A 19 9.63 3.09 -8.08
C LEU A 19 8.37 3.29 -8.95
N SER A 20 8.03 4.54 -9.30
CA SER A 20 6.81 4.85 -10.04
C SER A 20 6.97 4.86 -11.56
N LYS A 21 8.21 5.00 -12.05
CA LYS A 21 8.56 5.14 -13.47
C LYS A 21 7.88 4.13 -14.40
N ASP A 22 7.61 2.94 -13.89
CA ASP A 22 7.13 1.84 -14.73
C ASP A 22 5.62 1.58 -14.62
N ASN A 23 4.92 2.01 -13.55
CA ASN A 23 3.53 1.56 -13.31
C ASN A 23 2.62 2.48 -12.46
N ILE A 24 3.06 3.65 -12.00
CA ILE A 24 2.24 4.52 -11.15
C ILE A 24 2.13 5.93 -11.74
N ALA A 25 0.91 6.29 -12.16
CA ALA A 25 0.60 7.62 -12.66
C ALA A 25 0.46 8.62 -11.48
N ILE A 26 1.56 9.28 -11.13
CA ILE A 26 1.62 10.35 -10.11
C ILE A 26 2.20 11.62 -10.74
N VAL A 27 1.64 12.78 -10.38
CA VAL A 27 2.21 14.10 -10.68
C VAL A 27 3.18 14.49 -9.57
N TYR A 28 4.41 14.84 -9.93
CA TYR A 28 5.52 15.10 -9.00
C TYR A 28 5.94 16.57 -8.89
N ASP A 29 5.23 17.46 -9.56
CA ASP A 29 5.66 18.85 -9.76
C ASP A 29 4.47 19.79 -9.58
N ASP A 30 4.36 20.36 -8.38
CA ASP A 30 3.31 21.30 -8.01
C ASP A 30 3.36 22.58 -8.87
N GLU A 31 4.54 22.98 -9.37
CA GLU A 31 4.71 24.18 -10.21
C GLU A 31 4.18 23.96 -11.65
N LYS A 32 3.98 22.69 -12.07
CA LYS A 32 3.40 22.35 -13.38
C LYS A 32 1.88 22.23 -13.40
N LEU A 33 1.20 22.45 -12.27
CA LEU A 33 -0.24 22.69 -12.23
C LEU A 33 -0.54 24.09 -12.80
N SER A 34 -0.21 24.31 -14.07
CA SER A 34 -0.49 25.57 -14.78
C SER A 34 -2.00 25.78 -14.94
N ALA A 35 -2.41 27.04 -15.14
CA ALA A 35 -3.79 27.57 -15.11
C ALA A 35 -4.85 26.94 -16.04
N ASN A 36 -4.55 25.81 -16.70
CA ASN A 36 -5.47 24.98 -17.48
C ASN A 36 -5.63 23.58 -16.86
N THR A 37 -5.81 23.50 -15.53
CA THR A 37 -6.01 22.24 -14.82
C THR A 37 -7.31 21.55 -15.26
N VAL A 38 -7.20 20.38 -15.87
CA VAL A 38 -8.33 19.49 -16.16
C VAL A 38 -8.48 18.46 -15.05
N ASN A 39 -9.72 18.13 -14.67
CA ASN A 39 -10.02 17.08 -13.70
C ASN A 39 -10.29 15.76 -14.44
N GLU A 40 -9.24 15.19 -15.01
CA GLU A 40 -9.29 14.00 -15.86
C GLU A 40 -8.23 12.98 -15.43
N PRO A 41 -8.41 11.68 -15.73
CA PRO A 41 -7.40 10.66 -15.45
C PRO A 41 -6.06 10.97 -16.12
N ILE A 42 -4.95 10.77 -15.38
CA ILE A 42 -3.58 10.91 -15.93
C ILE A 42 -3.34 9.89 -17.05
N GLU A 43 -3.79 8.65 -16.84
CA GLU A 43 -3.84 7.59 -17.85
C GLU A 43 -5.26 7.06 -17.98
N ARG A 44 -5.67 6.69 -19.20
CA ARG A 44 -6.97 6.06 -19.42
C ARG A 44 -6.97 4.63 -18.86
N GLY A 45 -8.14 4.17 -18.41
CA GLY A 45 -8.33 2.79 -17.99
C GLY A 45 -7.95 1.82 -19.09
N LYS A 46 -7.07 0.87 -18.77
CA LYS A 46 -6.69 -0.22 -19.67
C LYS A 46 -7.79 -1.30 -19.66
N PRO A 47 -8.06 -1.95 -20.81
CA PRO A 47 -8.97 -3.08 -20.86
C PRO A 47 -8.41 -4.26 -20.05
N ILE A 48 -9.28 -5.14 -19.55
CA ILE A 48 -8.87 -6.21 -18.62
C ILE A 48 -7.87 -7.17 -19.25
N GLU A 49 -7.91 -7.33 -20.58
CA GLU A 49 -7.01 -8.16 -21.37
C GLU A 49 -5.58 -7.61 -21.42
N GLU A 50 -5.39 -6.31 -21.17
CA GLU A 50 -4.08 -5.66 -21.03
C GLU A 50 -3.57 -5.67 -19.58
N ILE A 51 -4.40 -6.10 -18.63
CA ILE A 51 -3.99 -6.27 -17.24
C ILE A 51 -3.32 -7.63 -17.09
N ARG A 52 -2.14 -7.62 -16.47
CA ARG A 52 -1.37 -8.83 -16.18
C ARG A 52 -2.20 -9.80 -15.35
N ASP A 53 -2.30 -11.04 -15.81
CA ASP A 53 -3.01 -12.14 -15.17
C ASP A 53 -2.20 -12.83 -14.05
N GLN A 54 -0.88 -12.93 -14.24
CA GLN A 54 0.02 -13.57 -13.29
C GLN A 54 0.48 -12.59 -12.21
N PRO A 55 0.70 -13.04 -10.96
CA PRO A 55 1.30 -12.20 -9.93
C PRO A 55 2.67 -11.63 -10.35
N TYR A 56 3.04 -10.50 -9.75
CA TYR A 56 4.40 -9.98 -9.90
C TYR A 56 5.42 -10.93 -9.28
N SER A 57 6.61 -10.99 -9.87
CA SER A 57 7.68 -11.85 -9.37
C SER A 57 8.20 -11.36 -8.02
N LEU A 58 8.36 -12.28 -7.08
CA LEU A 58 9.07 -12.07 -5.82
C LEU A 58 10.43 -12.77 -5.87
N PRO A 59 11.40 -12.37 -5.03
CA PRO A 59 12.62 -13.16 -4.84
C PRO A 59 12.26 -14.58 -4.38
N SER A 60 13.09 -15.57 -4.75
CA SER A 60 12.76 -16.99 -4.61
C SER A 60 12.47 -17.49 -3.19
N ASP A 61 12.95 -16.76 -2.17
CA ASP A 61 12.69 -17.09 -0.76
C ASP A 61 11.32 -16.59 -0.27
N PHE A 62 10.53 -15.93 -1.12
CA PHE A 62 9.22 -15.37 -0.79
C PHE A 62 8.11 -15.88 -1.71
N THR A 63 6.88 -15.86 -1.18
CA THR A 63 5.66 -16.19 -1.91
C THR A 63 4.54 -15.22 -1.55
N TRP A 64 3.63 -14.99 -2.49
CA TRP A 64 2.36 -14.33 -2.22
C TRP A 64 1.46 -15.23 -1.38
N ASP A 65 0.63 -14.61 -0.54
CA ASP A 65 -0.42 -15.25 0.24
C ASP A 65 -1.66 -14.34 0.28
N THR A 66 -2.84 -14.91 0.06
CA THR A 66 -4.11 -14.18 0.21
C THR A 66 -4.61 -14.39 1.64
N LEU A 67 -4.54 -13.37 2.48
CA LEU A 67 -4.79 -13.53 3.91
C LEU A 67 -6.29 -13.68 4.22
N ASP A 68 -6.72 -14.86 4.66
CA ASP A 68 -8.04 -15.02 5.27
C ASP A 68 -8.05 -14.48 6.70
N ILE A 69 -8.33 -13.19 6.85
CA ILE A 69 -8.40 -12.53 8.14
C ILE A 69 -9.60 -12.97 9.00
N ASN A 70 -10.52 -13.78 8.48
CA ASN A 70 -11.55 -14.41 9.32
C ASN A 70 -10.95 -15.51 10.20
N ASN A 71 -9.87 -16.15 9.74
CA ASN A 71 -9.08 -17.07 10.54
C ASN A 71 -8.34 -16.33 11.66
N PRO A 72 -8.66 -16.61 12.94
CA PRO A 72 -8.04 -15.92 14.08
C PRO A 72 -6.51 -16.03 14.12
N THR A 73 -5.94 -17.12 13.59
CA THR A 73 -4.48 -17.30 13.55
C THR A 73 -3.85 -16.35 12.53
N ILE A 74 -4.41 -16.23 11.33
CA ILE A 74 -3.92 -15.32 10.30
C ILE A 74 -4.10 -13.86 10.74
N LEU A 75 -5.23 -13.53 11.35
CA LEU A 75 -5.46 -12.19 11.92
C LEU A 75 -4.42 -11.84 12.98
N LYS A 76 -4.05 -12.80 13.83
CA LYS A 76 -3.01 -12.61 14.85
C LYS A 76 -1.63 -12.41 14.23
N GLU A 77 -1.30 -13.14 13.16
CA GLU A 77 -0.05 -12.92 12.41
C GLU A 77 0.02 -11.54 11.80
N LEU A 78 -1.09 -11.07 11.19
CA LEU A 78 -1.18 -9.73 10.63
C LEU A 78 -1.05 -8.65 11.72
N TYR A 79 -1.75 -8.83 12.84
CA TYR A 79 -1.62 -7.97 14.02
C TYR A 79 -0.17 -7.88 14.48
N GLN A 80 0.52 -9.01 14.62
CA GLN A 80 1.91 -9.05 15.05
C GLN A 80 2.84 -8.35 14.04
N LEU A 81 2.65 -8.58 12.74
CA LEU A 81 3.41 -7.90 11.69
C LEU A 81 3.31 -6.38 11.84
N LEU A 82 2.09 -5.86 11.99
CA LEU A 82 1.85 -4.41 12.07
C LEU A 82 2.35 -3.82 13.38
N ASN A 83 2.12 -4.48 14.52
CA ASN A 83 2.59 -4.02 15.83
C ASN A 83 4.14 -3.91 15.87
N GLU A 84 4.83 -4.88 15.25
CA GLU A 84 6.30 -4.93 15.27
C GLU A 84 6.96 -4.02 14.21
N ASN A 85 6.30 -3.70 13.10
CA ASN A 85 6.96 -3.12 11.91
C ASN A 85 6.20 -1.95 11.24
N TYR A 86 5.03 -1.54 11.76
CA TYR A 86 4.26 -0.44 11.19
C TYR A 86 4.63 0.91 11.80
N VAL A 87 4.04 1.99 11.28
CA VAL A 87 4.42 3.40 11.50
C VAL A 87 4.79 3.69 12.97
N GLU A 88 6.03 4.15 13.15
CA GLU A 88 6.54 4.78 14.36
C GLU A 88 6.39 6.30 14.19
N ASP A 89 6.16 7.03 15.28
CA ASP A 89 6.33 8.48 15.28
C ASP A 89 7.82 8.85 15.12
N ASP A 90 8.10 10.10 14.74
CA ASP A 90 9.46 10.57 14.45
C ASP A 90 10.43 10.42 15.65
N ASP A 91 9.89 10.36 16.87
CA ASP A 91 10.63 10.17 18.13
C ASP A 91 10.66 8.70 18.62
N ASN A 92 10.05 7.76 17.88
CA ASN A 92 9.90 6.34 18.23
C ASN A 92 9.26 6.09 19.62
N MET A 93 8.42 7.01 20.09
CA MET A 93 7.71 6.92 21.37
C MET A 93 6.36 6.20 21.27
N PHE A 94 5.75 6.13 20.08
CA PHE A 94 4.43 5.57 19.83
C PHE A 94 4.37 4.71 18.56
N ARG A 95 3.78 3.52 18.69
CA ARG A 95 3.40 2.66 17.57
C ARG A 95 1.90 2.47 17.55
N PHE A 96 1.30 2.46 16.37
CA PHE A 96 -0.12 2.15 16.23
C PHE A 96 -0.37 0.67 16.58
N ASP A 97 -0.96 0.42 17.75
CA ASP A 97 -1.41 -0.90 18.18
C ASP A 97 -2.87 -1.13 17.74
N TYR A 98 -3.07 -1.43 16.46
CA TYR A 98 -4.41 -1.72 15.95
C TYR A 98 -4.95 -3.02 16.55
N ALA A 99 -6.01 -2.94 17.35
CA ALA A 99 -6.68 -4.15 17.86
C ALA A 99 -7.09 -5.08 16.70
N PRO A 100 -7.00 -6.42 16.86
CA PRO A 100 -7.41 -7.38 15.82
C PRO A 100 -8.84 -7.14 15.29
N GLU A 101 -9.77 -6.76 16.16
CA GLU A 101 -11.15 -6.43 15.80
C GLU A 101 -11.24 -5.16 14.95
N PHE A 102 -10.37 -4.18 15.23
CA PHE A 102 -10.27 -2.97 14.43
C PHE A 102 -9.74 -3.28 13.03
N LEU A 103 -8.74 -4.16 12.90
CA LEU A 103 -8.23 -4.60 11.60
C LEU A 103 -9.32 -5.27 10.77
N LYS A 104 -10.11 -6.17 11.38
CA LYS A 104 -11.27 -6.78 10.70
C LYS A 104 -12.26 -5.73 10.21
N TRP A 105 -12.65 -4.81 11.09
CA TRP A 105 -13.58 -3.74 10.75
C TRP A 105 -13.07 -2.86 9.61
N ALA A 106 -11.79 -2.47 9.64
CA ALA A 106 -11.20 -1.60 8.62
C ALA A 106 -11.00 -2.30 7.26
N LEU A 107 -10.66 -3.60 7.28
CA LEU A 107 -10.33 -4.37 6.07
C LEU A 107 -11.53 -5.03 5.40
N GLN A 108 -12.70 -5.06 6.06
CA GLN A 108 -13.92 -5.71 5.56
C GLN A 108 -15.14 -4.77 5.47
N PRO A 109 -15.04 -3.57 4.88
CA PRO A 109 -16.23 -2.76 4.62
C PRO A 109 -17.11 -3.42 3.55
N PRO A 110 -18.40 -3.04 3.44
CA PRO A 110 -19.30 -3.61 2.43
C PRO A 110 -18.69 -3.60 1.01
N GLY A 111 -18.70 -4.75 0.34
CA GLY A 111 -18.11 -4.92 -0.99
C GLY A 111 -16.62 -5.31 -1.00
N TRP A 112 -15.99 -5.52 0.16
CA TRP A 112 -14.63 -6.04 0.24
C TRP A 112 -14.48 -7.41 -0.46
N THR A 113 -13.26 -7.74 -0.84
CA THR A 113 -12.88 -9.07 -1.36
C THR A 113 -11.57 -9.53 -0.72
N ALA A 114 -11.44 -10.84 -0.51
CA ALA A 114 -10.24 -11.44 0.07
C ALA A 114 -9.01 -11.26 -0.84
N ASP A 115 -9.20 -11.24 -2.16
CA ASP A 115 -8.11 -11.06 -3.14
C ASP A 115 -7.37 -9.73 -2.99
N TRP A 116 -7.95 -8.77 -2.26
CA TRP A 116 -7.32 -7.48 -1.97
C TRP A 116 -6.56 -7.47 -0.64
N HIS A 117 -6.44 -8.60 0.05
CA HIS A 117 -5.64 -8.76 1.28
C HIS A 117 -4.35 -9.50 0.95
N CYS A 118 -3.39 -8.79 0.38
CA CYS A 118 -2.17 -9.37 -0.19
C CYS A 118 -1.05 -9.44 0.86
N GLY A 119 -0.69 -10.64 1.28
CA GLY A 119 0.44 -10.94 2.14
C GLY A 119 1.67 -11.44 1.37
N VAL A 120 2.84 -11.28 1.97
CA VAL A 120 4.10 -11.89 1.52
C VAL A 120 4.66 -12.75 2.64
N ARG A 121 4.98 -14.01 2.33
CA ARG A 121 5.57 -14.96 3.28
C ARG A 121 6.95 -15.42 2.87
N VAL A 122 7.78 -15.71 3.86
CA VAL A 122 9.04 -16.45 3.66
C VAL A 122 8.71 -17.92 3.41
N VAL A 123 9.16 -18.48 2.29
CA VAL A 123 8.86 -19.86 1.87
C VAL A 123 9.31 -20.90 2.90
N LYS A 124 10.51 -20.73 3.49
CA LYS A 124 11.08 -21.71 4.42
C LYS A 124 10.39 -21.78 5.78
N SER A 125 9.94 -20.65 6.30
CA SER A 125 9.39 -20.54 7.67
C SER A 125 7.88 -20.30 7.70
N ASN A 126 7.27 -20.02 6.55
CA ASN A 126 5.91 -19.53 6.41
C ASN A 126 5.63 -18.22 7.19
N LYS A 127 6.68 -17.50 7.62
CA LYS A 127 6.53 -16.26 8.37
C LYS A 127 5.97 -15.16 7.45
N LEU A 128 4.90 -14.49 7.90
CA LEU A 128 4.38 -13.29 7.26
C LEU A 128 5.36 -12.12 7.46
N VAL A 129 5.76 -11.47 6.36
CA VAL A 129 6.80 -10.42 6.35
C VAL A 129 6.41 -9.17 5.55
N GLY A 130 5.27 -9.19 4.87
CA GLY A 130 4.74 -8.04 4.17
C GLY A 130 3.23 -8.16 4.03
N PHE A 131 2.56 -7.01 3.99
CA PHE A 131 1.12 -6.95 3.80
C PHE A 131 0.73 -5.63 3.14
N ILE A 132 -0.19 -5.68 2.19
CA ILE A 132 -0.90 -4.52 1.64
C ILE A 132 -2.37 -4.89 1.48
N SER A 133 -3.25 -3.92 1.65
CA SER A 133 -4.68 -4.12 1.47
C SER A 133 -5.32 -3.04 0.62
N ALA A 134 -6.41 -3.39 -0.05
CA ALA A 134 -7.33 -2.45 -0.67
C ALA A 134 -8.76 -2.70 -0.18
N VAL A 135 -9.55 -1.63 -0.11
CA VAL A 135 -10.98 -1.68 0.23
C VAL A 135 -11.75 -0.77 -0.72
N PRO A 136 -13.00 -1.11 -1.07
CA PRO A 136 -13.78 -0.28 -1.96
C PRO A 136 -14.21 1.02 -1.26
N ALA A 137 -14.13 2.13 -1.98
CA ALA A 137 -14.64 3.42 -1.52
C ALA A 137 -15.22 4.21 -2.69
N THR A 138 -16.40 4.79 -2.49
CA THR A 138 -16.96 5.77 -3.43
C THR A 138 -16.47 7.15 -3.04
N ILE A 139 -15.63 7.75 -3.87
CA ILE A 139 -15.00 9.04 -3.61
C ILE A 139 -15.58 10.05 -4.60
N ARG A 140 -16.06 11.20 -4.08
CA ARG A 140 -16.43 12.35 -4.90
C ARG A 140 -15.21 13.25 -5.07
N ILE A 141 -14.83 13.52 -6.31
CA ILE A 141 -13.66 14.34 -6.64
C ILE A 141 -14.14 15.55 -7.44
N TYR A 142 -14.12 16.72 -6.80
CA TYR A 142 -14.75 17.95 -7.30
C TYR A 142 -16.24 17.75 -7.64
N ASN A 143 -16.58 17.90 -8.92
CA ASN A 143 -17.95 17.84 -9.44
C ASN A 143 -18.30 16.44 -9.99
N GLN A 144 -17.46 15.42 -9.76
CA GLN A 144 -17.64 14.03 -10.18
C GLN A 144 -17.94 13.13 -8.98
#